data_AF-A0A2T9JBE3-F1
#
_entry.id   AF-A0A2T9JBE3-F1
#
_cell.length_a   1.000
_cell.length_b   1.000
_cell.length_c   1.000
_cell.angle_alpha   90.00
_cell.angle_beta   90.00
_cell.angle_gamma   90.00
#
_symmetry.space_group_name_H-M   'P 1'
#
loop_
_entity.id
_entity.type
_entity.pdbx_description
1 polymer ?
#
loop_
_entity_poly.entity_id
_entity_poly.type
_entity_poly.pdbx_seq_one_letter_code
_entity_poly.pdbx_strand_id
1 'polypeptide(L)'
;MIRRRLPLLLLVFAVLLAGGWWLWRERPDPSVMHVFPGVRGPAKASKIVEPPRTRIAQFDKGGAHRLAILVTDPQSGWLGLVRGFRAHGVPITVTQDPAKALTHKVVLVYPIVSGRVLSAEQLRALAQHVRDGGTVLAFNLAGGGLGELFGVGGGTEASSRLRMRWTKTTGEPERDEIVVSSTGEAKVASVGYAPGTAEVAARFDDGSVAAACRRVGGQACVLGVDLGSLAQRAMNGRAETLARRYVNGYEPSLDSLFRWVRDLYLAGEPMPWLVSTVPAGRQVSILFTHDVDYGPSVRNALAYADALKARDIRGTFFVQTKYMKDYNDKVFFDDAAVADVKGLLARGQEVGSHTVAHSREFERMDLGSGRERYPRYRPFVETDTKVRDATILGELRVSKFLLDRLAGADVVSFRPGRLAYPFTLPQALEASGYRYSSSITANTVLTHLPFQLTDGRADGALQPVFEFPVAIEDEEAPPLLQRLDAADALVTRVARDGGVVTVLIHPNTVGDKLKFEEALADRWKGRAWMGSTRAFGDWWAARDALDIDVAPNGSGWILTANAPKGVSDVEIVLPKAAKGRVTLGLPAGGRSTTAIP
;
A
#
# COMPACT_ATOMS: atom_id res chain seq x y z
N MET A 1 48.06 39.87 -41.13
CA MET A 1 47.24 38.64 -41.02
C MET A 1 47.21 38.00 -39.62
N ILE A 2 48.17 38.24 -38.73
CA ILE A 2 48.26 37.55 -37.41
C ILE A 2 47.26 38.11 -36.36
N ARG A 3 46.97 39.41 -36.36
CA ARG A 3 46.06 40.05 -35.38
C ARG A 3 44.59 39.60 -35.46
N ARG A 4 44.12 39.06 -36.59
CA ARG A 4 42.74 38.55 -36.73
C ARG A 4 42.55 37.08 -36.31
N ARG A 5 43.64 36.32 -36.08
CA ARG A 5 43.57 34.88 -35.72
C ARG A 5 43.78 34.60 -34.23
N LEU A 6 44.33 35.56 -33.48
CA LEU A 6 44.57 35.44 -32.04
C LEU A 6 43.30 35.19 -31.19
N PRO A 7 42.16 35.88 -31.40
CA PRO A 7 40.95 35.62 -30.62
C PRO A 7 40.33 34.24 -30.92
N LEU A 8 40.47 33.74 -32.17
CA LEU A 8 40.02 32.40 -32.53
C LEU A 8 40.89 31.31 -31.88
N LEU A 9 42.21 31.51 -31.83
CA LEU A 9 43.14 30.61 -31.14
C LEU A 9 42.89 30.56 -29.62
N LEU A 10 42.61 31.71 -29.00
CA LEU A 10 42.25 31.77 -27.58
C LEU A 10 40.91 31.08 -27.29
N LEU A 11 39.92 31.24 -28.17
CA LEU A 11 38.64 30.54 -28.06
C LEU A 11 38.82 29.02 -28.18
N VAL A 12 39.60 28.55 -29.16
CA VAL A 12 39.90 27.12 -29.34
C VAL A 12 40.64 26.57 -28.12
N PHE A 13 41.63 27.29 -27.60
CA PHE A 13 42.36 26.86 -26.40
C PHE A 13 41.47 26.83 -25.16
N ALA A 14 40.58 27.81 -24.99
CA ALA A 14 39.59 27.82 -23.91
C ALA A 14 38.59 26.66 -24.03
N VAL A 15 38.13 26.33 -25.24
CA VAL A 15 37.25 25.17 -25.50
C VAL A 15 37.99 23.86 -25.24
N LEU A 16 39.26 23.73 -25.63
CA LEU A 16 40.08 22.54 -25.37
C LEU A 16 40.40 22.38 -23.88
N LEU A 17 40.69 23.48 -23.16
CA LEU A 17 40.87 23.46 -21.71
C LEU A 17 39.58 23.13 -20.97
N ALA A 18 38.46 23.73 -21.36
CA ALA A 18 37.15 23.41 -20.80
C ALA A 18 36.76 21.96 -21.09
N GLY A 19 37.01 21.46 -22.30
CA GLY A 19 36.80 20.07 -22.70
C GLY A 19 37.71 19.10 -21.96
N GLY A 20 38.99 19.45 -21.80
CA GLY A 20 39.98 18.66 -21.06
C GLY A 20 39.66 18.60 -19.56
N TRP A 21 39.27 19.72 -18.96
CA TRP A 21 38.82 19.81 -17.57
C TRP A 21 37.51 19.03 -17.36
N TRP A 22 36.55 19.14 -18.28
CA TRP A 22 35.30 18.38 -18.23
C TRP A 22 35.55 16.88 -18.34
N LEU A 23 36.40 16.45 -19.27
CA LEU A 23 36.81 15.04 -19.42
C LEU A 23 37.56 14.52 -18.20
N TRP A 24 38.43 15.33 -17.58
CA TRP A 24 39.15 14.95 -16.37
C TRP A 24 38.22 14.84 -15.15
N ARG A 25 37.30 15.80 -14.96
CA ARG A 25 36.29 15.79 -13.89
C ARG A 25 35.31 14.62 -14.03
N GLU A 26 34.98 14.20 -15.26
CA GLU A 26 34.14 13.02 -15.48
C GLU A 26 34.88 11.68 -15.28
N ARG A 27 36.21 11.65 -15.08
CA ARG A 27 36.91 10.38 -14.79
C ARG A 27 36.50 9.85 -13.42
N PRO A 28 36.17 8.55 -13.29
CA PRO A 28 36.00 7.94 -11.99
C PRO A 28 37.34 7.95 -11.24
N ASP A 29 37.30 8.22 -9.94
CA ASP A 29 38.45 8.07 -9.06
C ASP A 29 38.33 6.73 -8.32
N PRO A 30 39.19 5.73 -8.64
CA PRO A 30 39.15 4.41 -8.03
C PRO A 30 39.42 4.41 -6.52
N SER A 31 39.97 5.50 -5.96
CA SER A 31 40.22 5.61 -4.52
C SER A 31 38.95 5.90 -3.71
N VAL A 32 37.89 6.38 -4.36
CA VAL A 32 36.61 6.74 -3.74
C VAL A 32 35.41 5.99 -4.32
N MET A 33 35.60 5.23 -5.40
CA MET A 33 34.51 4.54 -6.10
C MET A 33 34.99 3.22 -6.69
N HIS A 34 34.18 2.16 -6.57
CA HIS A 34 34.38 0.93 -7.33
C HIS A 34 33.72 1.03 -8.72
N VAL A 35 34.52 0.76 -9.76
CA VAL A 35 34.11 0.85 -11.15
C VAL A 35 34.16 -0.53 -11.81
N PHE A 36 33.01 -1.11 -12.11
CA PHE A 36 32.91 -2.37 -12.84
C PHE A 36 33.34 -2.17 -14.30
N PRO A 37 34.39 -2.88 -14.78
CA PRO A 37 34.88 -2.72 -16.13
C PRO A 37 33.81 -2.99 -17.19
N GLY A 38 33.66 -2.06 -18.15
CA GLY A 38 32.71 -2.20 -19.27
C GLY A 38 31.23 -2.03 -18.91
N VAL A 39 30.89 -1.72 -17.65
CA VAL A 39 29.49 -1.59 -17.20
C VAL A 39 29.02 -0.15 -17.31
N ARG A 40 27.96 0.08 -18.09
CA ARG A 40 27.35 1.40 -18.27
C ARG A 40 25.84 1.29 -18.45
N GLY A 41 25.07 2.07 -17.71
CA GLY A 41 23.61 2.08 -17.82
C GLY A 41 22.88 2.54 -16.57
N PRO A 42 21.54 2.52 -16.55
CA PRO A 42 20.68 2.07 -17.66
C PRO A 42 20.71 3.05 -18.85
N ALA A 43 20.66 2.52 -20.08
CA ALA A 43 20.76 3.34 -21.29
C ALA A 43 19.44 4.05 -21.65
N LYS A 44 18.31 3.39 -21.43
CA LYS A 44 16.97 3.95 -21.68
C LYS A 44 16.63 4.93 -20.56
N ALA A 45 16.08 6.09 -20.94
CA ALA A 45 15.61 7.07 -19.97
C ALA A 45 14.31 6.61 -19.30
N SER A 46 14.17 6.87 -18.00
CA SER A 46 12.96 6.66 -17.23
C SER A 46 12.12 7.89 -17.48
N LYS A 47 10.94 7.69 -18.06
CA LYS A 47 10.02 8.78 -18.36
C LYS A 47 8.92 8.77 -17.32
N ILE A 48 8.84 9.84 -16.57
CA ILE A 48 7.67 10.11 -15.74
C ILE A 48 6.61 10.66 -16.67
N VAL A 49 5.52 9.93 -16.77
CA VAL A 49 4.32 10.33 -17.52
C VAL A 49 3.29 10.65 -16.46
N GLU A 50 2.76 11.88 -16.47
CA GLU A 50 1.66 12.22 -15.58
C GLU A 50 0.46 11.33 -15.96
N PRO A 51 0.00 10.44 -15.06
CA PRO A 51 -1.10 9.55 -15.37
C PRO A 51 -2.40 10.36 -15.47
N PRO A 52 -3.32 9.98 -16.38
CA PRO A 52 -4.62 10.62 -16.42
C PRO A 52 -5.35 10.40 -15.09
N ARG A 53 -6.14 11.39 -14.65
CA ARG A 53 -6.98 11.26 -13.46
C ARG A 53 -7.86 10.01 -13.57
N THR A 54 -7.82 9.16 -12.55
CA THR A 54 -8.71 8.03 -12.37
C THR A 54 -10.16 8.51 -12.42
N ARG A 55 -10.96 7.89 -13.30
CA ARG A 55 -12.36 8.27 -13.52
C ARG A 55 -13.28 7.29 -12.82
N ILE A 56 -14.38 7.79 -12.25
CA ILE A 56 -15.43 6.97 -11.62
C ILE A 56 -15.93 5.88 -12.59
N ALA A 57 -16.07 6.21 -13.88
CA ALA A 57 -16.48 5.28 -14.93
C ALA A 57 -15.61 4.00 -15.06
N GLN A 58 -14.37 4.00 -14.55
CA GLN A 58 -13.53 2.79 -14.53
C GLN A 58 -14.03 1.72 -13.54
N PHE A 59 -14.81 2.15 -12.54
CA PHE A 59 -15.38 1.31 -11.49
C PHE A 59 -16.91 1.19 -11.59
N ASP A 60 -17.53 1.83 -12.59
CA ASP A 60 -18.98 1.82 -12.79
C ASP A 60 -19.45 0.58 -13.57
N LYS A 61 -19.14 -0.61 -13.02
CA LYS A 61 -19.28 -1.91 -13.68
C LYS A 61 -19.65 -3.02 -12.69
N GLY A 62 -20.02 -4.18 -13.23
CA GLY A 62 -20.40 -5.36 -12.45
C GLY A 62 -21.91 -5.52 -12.26
N GLY A 63 -22.29 -6.56 -11.52
CA GLY A 63 -23.67 -6.92 -11.23
C GLY A 63 -24.26 -6.26 -9.97
N ALA A 64 -25.57 -6.39 -9.81
CA ALA A 64 -26.37 -5.72 -8.77
C ALA A 64 -26.07 -6.16 -7.32
N HIS A 65 -25.26 -7.21 -7.12
CA HIS A 65 -24.97 -7.76 -5.80
C HIS A 65 -23.69 -7.18 -5.16
N ARG A 66 -23.04 -6.20 -5.80
CA ARG A 66 -21.89 -5.46 -5.24
C ARG A 66 -22.35 -4.38 -4.26
N LEU A 67 -21.46 -3.91 -3.38
CA LEU A 67 -21.65 -2.65 -2.65
C LEU A 67 -21.61 -1.48 -3.63
N ALA A 68 -22.70 -0.72 -3.76
CA ALA A 68 -22.73 0.46 -4.61
C ALA A 68 -22.25 1.70 -3.84
N ILE A 69 -21.31 2.45 -4.43
CA ILE A 69 -20.87 3.75 -3.93
C ILE A 69 -21.46 4.81 -4.86
N LEU A 70 -22.47 5.53 -4.38
CA LEU A 70 -23.03 6.70 -5.04
C LEU A 70 -22.19 7.94 -4.69
N VAL A 71 -21.39 8.39 -5.65
CA VAL A 71 -20.54 9.58 -5.50
C VAL A 71 -21.34 10.83 -5.86
N THR A 72 -21.69 11.63 -4.85
CA THR A 72 -22.41 12.90 -5.00
C THR A 72 -21.48 14.09 -5.24
N ASP A 73 -20.18 13.94 -4.97
CA ASP A 73 -19.14 14.91 -5.35
C ASP A 73 -17.91 14.19 -5.93
N PRO A 74 -17.62 14.31 -7.25
CA PRO A 74 -16.47 13.65 -7.88
C PRO A 74 -15.10 14.24 -7.47
N GLN A 75 -15.08 15.39 -6.79
CA GLN A 75 -13.87 15.99 -6.22
C GLN A 75 -13.56 15.51 -4.80
N SER A 76 -14.45 14.74 -4.18
CA SER A 76 -14.25 14.15 -2.86
C SER A 76 -13.19 13.03 -2.84
N GLY A 77 -12.86 12.52 -1.65
CA GLY A 77 -11.89 11.44 -1.42
C GLY A 77 -12.34 10.03 -1.83
N TRP A 78 -13.23 9.89 -2.83
CA TRP A 78 -13.86 8.62 -3.21
C TRP A 78 -12.85 7.56 -3.64
N LEU A 79 -11.69 7.97 -4.17
CA LEU A 79 -10.63 7.04 -4.56
C LEU A 79 -10.00 6.34 -3.35
N GLY A 80 -10.03 6.96 -2.16
CA GLY A 80 -9.65 6.31 -0.90
C GLY A 80 -10.57 5.15 -0.53
N LEU A 81 -11.88 5.32 -0.75
CA LEU A 81 -12.85 4.24 -0.56
C LEU A 81 -12.55 3.07 -1.51
N VAL A 82 -12.29 3.35 -2.78
CA VAL A 82 -11.94 2.32 -3.77
C VAL A 82 -10.71 1.52 -3.32
N ARG A 83 -9.64 2.21 -2.94
CA ARG A 83 -8.39 1.56 -2.49
C ARG A 83 -8.63 0.70 -1.25
N GLY A 84 -9.33 1.23 -0.25
CA GLY A 84 -9.61 0.51 0.99
C GLY A 84 -10.54 -0.70 0.82
N PHE A 85 -11.66 -0.56 0.09
CA PHE A 85 -12.57 -1.69 -0.15
C PHE A 85 -11.92 -2.79 -0.98
N ARG A 86 -11.14 -2.41 -2.01
CA ARG A 86 -10.35 -3.38 -2.78
C ARG A 86 -9.35 -4.11 -1.89
N ALA A 87 -8.59 -3.40 -1.05
CA ALA A 87 -7.69 -4.05 -0.10
C ALA A 87 -8.41 -5.04 0.82
N HIS A 88 -9.62 -4.70 1.28
CA HIS A 88 -10.46 -5.57 2.13
C HIS A 88 -11.22 -6.67 1.37
N GLY A 89 -11.16 -6.69 0.03
CA GLY A 89 -11.85 -7.69 -0.79
C GLY A 89 -13.36 -7.52 -0.89
N VAL A 90 -13.85 -6.32 -0.59
CA VAL A 90 -15.27 -5.99 -0.74
C VAL A 90 -15.53 -5.67 -2.22
N PRO A 91 -16.48 -6.38 -2.86
CA PRO A 91 -16.83 -6.10 -4.24
C PRO A 91 -17.61 -4.78 -4.32
N ILE A 92 -17.13 -3.86 -5.16
CA ILE A 92 -17.72 -2.53 -5.29
C ILE A 92 -18.10 -2.22 -6.73
N THR A 93 -19.10 -1.35 -6.86
CA THR A 93 -19.31 -0.51 -8.05
C THR A 93 -19.34 0.95 -7.60
N VAL A 94 -18.88 1.87 -8.44
CA VAL A 94 -18.86 3.31 -8.13
C VAL A 94 -19.55 4.06 -9.25
N THR A 95 -20.57 4.84 -8.91
CA THR A 95 -21.38 5.56 -9.88
C THR A 95 -21.77 6.94 -9.38
N GLN A 96 -22.11 7.84 -10.31
CA GLN A 96 -22.74 9.13 -9.99
C GLN A 96 -24.24 9.11 -10.28
N ASP A 97 -24.77 8.00 -10.80
CA ASP A 97 -26.19 7.84 -11.13
C ASP A 97 -26.95 7.18 -9.95
N PRO A 98 -27.85 7.90 -9.27
CA PRO A 98 -28.63 7.32 -8.18
C PRO A 98 -29.53 6.16 -8.62
N ALA A 99 -30.08 6.19 -9.84
CA ALA A 99 -30.93 5.10 -10.32
C ALA A 99 -30.13 3.80 -10.46
N LYS A 100 -28.91 3.89 -11.01
CA LYS A 100 -27.99 2.76 -11.08
C LYS A 100 -27.57 2.27 -9.70
N ALA A 101 -27.20 3.17 -8.79
CA ALA A 101 -26.82 2.80 -7.42
C ALA A 101 -27.95 2.03 -6.70
N LEU A 102 -29.19 2.48 -6.85
CA LEU A 102 -30.38 1.89 -6.22
C LEU A 102 -30.79 0.53 -6.80
N THR A 103 -30.16 0.06 -7.89
CA THR A 103 -30.32 -1.34 -8.32
C THR A 103 -29.64 -2.32 -7.38
N HIS A 104 -28.73 -1.84 -6.52
CA HIS A 104 -27.99 -2.64 -5.54
C HIS A 104 -28.65 -2.63 -4.18
N LYS A 105 -28.58 -3.74 -3.44
CA LYS A 105 -29.20 -3.84 -2.11
C LYS A 105 -28.53 -2.97 -1.06
N VAL A 106 -27.21 -2.76 -1.16
CA VAL A 106 -26.44 -1.96 -0.22
C VAL A 106 -25.82 -0.78 -0.94
N VAL A 107 -26.23 0.43 -0.56
CA VAL A 107 -25.81 1.69 -1.16
C VAL A 107 -25.11 2.55 -0.12
N LEU A 108 -23.90 2.99 -0.44
CA LEU A 108 -23.14 3.96 0.33
C LEU A 108 -23.17 5.28 -0.46
N VAL A 109 -23.64 6.36 0.16
CA VAL A 109 -23.69 7.70 -0.44
C VAL A 109 -22.54 8.54 0.10
N TYR A 110 -21.67 9.02 -0.80
CA TYR A 110 -20.42 9.72 -0.44
C TYR A 110 -20.17 10.99 -1.27
N PRO A 111 -19.70 12.09 -0.65
CA PRO A 111 -19.48 12.26 0.78
C PRO A 111 -20.74 12.73 1.52
N ILE A 112 -21.76 13.21 0.80
CA ILE A 112 -22.85 13.97 1.39
C ILE A 112 -24.21 13.62 0.78
N VAL A 113 -25.22 13.57 1.64
CA VAL A 113 -26.64 13.51 1.28
C VAL A 113 -27.23 14.88 1.57
N SER A 114 -27.62 15.62 0.53
CA SER A 114 -28.30 16.90 0.68
C SER A 114 -29.13 17.25 -0.56
N GLY A 115 -30.11 18.14 -0.38
CA GLY A 115 -30.91 18.69 -1.48
C GLY A 115 -30.11 19.53 -2.49
N ARG A 116 -28.82 19.82 -2.22
CA ARG A 116 -27.92 20.54 -3.14
C ARG A 116 -27.31 19.63 -4.20
N VAL A 117 -27.15 18.34 -3.89
CA VAL A 117 -26.49 17.35 -4.77
C VAL A 117 -27.43 16.23 -5.20
N LEU A 118 -28.58 16.09 -4.54
CA LEU A 118 -29.63 15.14 -4.89
C LEU A 118 -30.97 15.87 -4.98
N SER A 119 -31.74 15.56 -6.02
CA SER A 119 -33.11 16.04 -6.18
C SER A 119 -34.05 15.46 -5.11
N ALA A 120 -35.21 16.10 -4.93
CA ALA A 120 -36.24 15.60 -4.01
C ALA A 120 -36.73 14.19 -4.37
N GLU A 121 -36.78 13.85 -5.66
CA GLU A 121 -37.13 12.51 -6.13
C GLU A 121 -36.06 11.48 -5.75
N GLN A 122 -34.78 11.81 -5.96
CA GLN A 122 -33.67 10.93 -5.59
C GLN A 122 -33.59 10.71 -4.07
N LEU A 123 -33.85 11.75 -3.26
CA LEU A 123 -33.92 11.62 -1.80
C LEU A 123 -35.08 10.72 -1.37
N ARG A 124 -36.26 10.85 -2.01
CA ARG A 124 -37.40 9.94 -1.78
C ARG A 124 -37.07 8.51 -2.19
N ALA A 125 -36.37 8.31 -3.30
CA ALA A 125 -35.95 7.01 -3.78
C ALA A 125 -34.98 6.33 -2.80
N LEU A 126 -34.01 7.06 -2.23
CA LEU A 126 -33.14 6.55 -1.16
C LEU A 126 -33.95 6.11 0.07
N ALA A 127 -34.93 6.91 0.49
CA ALA A 127 -35.79 6.55 1.61
C ALA A 127 -36.65 5.32 1.31
N GLN A 128 -37.18 5.23 0.10
CA GLN A 128 -37.98 4.09 -0.33
C GLN A 128 -37.15 2.82 -0.41
N HIS A 129 -35.91 2.90 -0.93
CA HIS A 129 -34.97 1.78 -0.96
C HIS A 129 -34.77 1.15 0.41
N VAL A 130 -34.59 1.97 1.45
CA VAL A 130 -34.51 1.47 2.83
C VAL A 130 -35.82 0.81 3.26
N ARG A 131 -36.97 1.44 3.01
CA ARG A 131 -38.28 0.86 3.37
C ARG A 131 -38.56 -0.48 2.68
N ASP A 132 -38.05 -0.66 1.48
CA ASP A 132 -38.18 -1.88 0.67
C ASP A 132 -37.15 -2.97 1.03
N GLY A 133 -36.43 -2.80 2.15
CA GLY A 133 -35.48 -3.79 2.68
C GLY A 133 -34.02 -3.55 2.28
N GLY A 134 -33.71 -2.47 1.58
CA GLY A 134 -32.34 -2.09 1.23
C GLY A 134 -31.57 -1.46 2.39
N THR A 135 -30.25 -1.37 2.23
CA THR A 135 -29.36 -0.70 3.19
C THR A 135 -28.78 0.57 2.57
N VAL A 136 -28.88 1.70 3.26
CA VAL A 136 -28.23 2.96 2.90
C VAL A 136 -27.27 3.39 4.01
N LEU A 137 -26.01 3.64 3.66
CA LEU A 137 -25.01 4.26 4.52
C LEU A 137 -24.70 5.68 4.01
N ALA A 138 -24.71 6.67 4.90
CA ALA A 138 -24.33 8.05 4.60
C ALA A 138 -23.22 8.56 5.51
N PHE A 139 -22.34 9.41 4.98
CA PHE A 139 -21.26 10.02 5.76
C PHE A 139 -21.65 11.38 6.36
N ASN A 140 -22.30 12.22 5.56
CA ASN A 140 -22.82 13.52 5.99
C ASN A 140 -24.29 13.69 5.57
N LEU A 141 -25.20 13.81 6.55
CA LEU A 141 -26.60 14.14 6.34
C LEU A 141 -26.82 15.66 6.47
N ALA A 142 -26.52 16.42 5.42
CA ALA A 142 -26.65 17.88 5.41
C ALA A 142 -28.03 18.35 4.92
N GLY A 143 -29.10 17.81 5.50
CA GLY A 143 -30.48 18.15 5.18
C GLY A 143 -31.19 17.17 4.24
N GLY A 144 -32.33 17.58 3.67
CA GLY A 144 -33.14 16.73 2.78
C GLY A 144 -34.15 15.81 3.48
N GLY A 145 -34.40 16.02 4.78
CA GLY A 145 -35.49 15.36 5.52
C GLY A 145 -35.25 13.88 5.87
N LEU A 146 -34.04 13.35 5.64
CA LEU A 146 -33.75 11.94 5.91
C LEU A 146 -33.33 11.65 7.36
N GLY A 147 -33.07 12.65 8.20
CA GLY A 147 -32.63 12.44 9.59
C GLY A 147 -33.54 11.50 10.39
N GLU A 148 -34.85 11.61 10.22
CA GLU A 148 -35.83 10.70 10.85
C GLU A 148 -35.66 9.25 10.37
N LEU A 149 -35.43 9.04 9.07
CA LEU A 149 -35.18 7.70 8.50
C LEU A 149 -33.94 7.06 9.15
N PHE A 150 -32.85 7.82 9.28
CA PHE A 150 -31.61 7.38 9.93
C PHE A 150 -31.72 7.31 11.46
N GLY A 151 -32.74 7.91 12.06
CA GLY A 151 -32.96 7.90 13.51
C GLY A 151 -31.97 8.76 14.30
N VAL A 152 -31.37 9.78 13.68
CA VAL A 152 -30.41 10.69 14.33
C VAL A 152 -30.94 12.13 14.33
N GLY A 153 -30.52 12.90 15.32
CA GLY A 153 -30.82 14.34 15.38
C GLY A 153 -29.92 15.15 14.45
N GLY A 154 -29.86 16.46 14.67
CA GLY A 154 -29.01 17.37 13.89
C GLY A 154 -27.52 16.98 13.93
N GLY A 155 -26.86 17.07 12.78
CA GLY A 155 -25.43 16.83 12.63
C GLY A 155 -24.63 18.12 12.67
N THR A 156 -23.48 18.10 13.37
CA THR A 156 -22.55 19.24 13.45
C THR A 156 -21.19 18.84 12.88
N GLU A 157 -20.79 19.50 11.80
CA GLU A 157 -19.45 19.34 11.23
C GLU A 157 -18.39 19.88 12.20
N ALA A 158 -17.33 19.10 12.43
CA ALA A 158 -16.17 19.54 13.17
C ALA A 158 -14.92 18.76 12.74
N SER A 159 -13.77 19.41 12.88
CA SER A 159 -12.46 18.79 12.70
C SER A 159 -11.70 18.65 14.03
N SER A 160 -12.34 18.97 15.15
CA SER A 160 -11.76 18.91 16.49
C SER A 160 -11.97 17.55 17.18
N ARG A 161 -12.80 16.68 16.62
CA ARG A 161 -13.04 15.32 17.13
C ARG A 161 -11.86 14.44 16.73
N LEU A 162 -11.10 13.99 17.71
CA LEU A 162 -9.83 13.29 17.46
C LEU A 162 -10.02 11.77 17.52
N ARG A 163 -10.98 11.31 18.33
CA ARG A 163 -11.19 9.89 18.59
C ARG A 163 -12.63 9.47 18.38
N MET A 164 -12.81 8.23 17.95
CA MET A 164 -14.09 7.54 17.86
C MET A 164 -14.00 6.23 18.64
N ARG A 165 -15.00 5.92 19.46
CA ARG A 165 -15.06 4.69 20.26
C ARG A 165 -16.29 3.87 19.91
N TRP A 166 -16.09 2.59 19.62
CA TRP A 166 -17.18 1.64 19.40
C TRP A 166 -17.91 1.33 20.71
N THR A 167 -19.23 1.20 20.65
CA THR A 167 -20.05 0.88 21.82
C THR A 167 -19.89 -0.59 22.24
N LYS A 168 -19.71 -1.48 21.27
CA LYS A 168 -19.38 -2.89 21.50
C LYS A 168 -17.86 -3.06 21.50
N THR A 169 -17.30 -3.31 22.68
CA THR A 169 -15.86 -3.51 22.86
C THR A 169 -15.44 -4.96 22.63
N THR A 170 -14.23 -5.15 22.11
CA THR A 170 -13.57 -6.45 21.94
C THR A 170 -12.56 -6.73 23.06
N GLY A 171 -12.26 -5.74 23.91
CA GLY A 171 -11.22 -5.83 24.93
C GLY A 171 -9.82 -5.53 24.39
N GLU A 172 -9.73 -5.06 23.15
CA GLU A 172 -8.49 -4.61 22.51
C GLU A 172 -8.59 -3.11 22.25
N PRO A 173 -7.85 -2.27 22.99
CA PRO A 173 -7.96 -0.81 22.88
C PRO A 173 -7.79 -0.27 21.46
N GLU A 174 -6.91 -0.89 20.65
CA GLU A 174 -6.62 -0.48 19.28
C GLU A 174 -7.77 -0.78 18.31
N ARG A 175 -8.70 -1.67 18.67
CA ARG A 175 -9.94 -1.93 17.91
C ARG A 175 -11.12 -1.16 18.45
N ASP A 176 -11.17 -0.96 19.76
CA ASP A 176 -12.29 -0.35 20.47
C ASP A 176 -12.32 1.18 20.30
N GLU A 177 -11.15 1.80 20.16
CA GLU A 177 -11.00 3.23 19.93
C GLU A 177 -10.15 3.47 18.68
N ILE A 178 -10.60 4.40 17.83
CA ILE A 178 -9.96 4.76 16.57
C ILE A 178 -9.53 6.22 16.66
N VAL A 179 -8.27 6.51 16.31
CA VAL A 179 -7.82 7.89 16.13
C VAL A 179 -8.19 8.31 14.72
N VAL A 180 -9.14 9.25 14.61
CA VAL A 180 -9.78 9.60 13.33
C VAL A 180 -9.30 10.92 12.76
N SER A 181 -8.67 11.77 13.59
CA SER A 181 -8.19 13.09 13.17
C SER A 181 -7.08 13.59 14.10
N SER A 182 -6.27 14.51 13.59
CA SER A 182 -5.21 15.21 14.33
C SER A 182 -4.97 16.58 13.69
N THR A 183 -3.79 17.15 13.87
CA THR A 183 -3.36 18.42 13.27
C THR A 183 -2.68 18.22 11.92
N GLY A 184 -2.45 19.32 11.20
CA GLY A 184 -1.69 19.30 9.94
C GLY A 184 -2.32 18.44 8.84
N GLU A 185 -1.50 17.67 8.14
CA GLU A 185 -1.94 16.80 7.04
C GLU A 185 -2.81 15.62 7.48
N ALA A 186 -2.83 15.27 8.76
CA ALA A 186 -3.64 14.18 9.28
C ALA A 186 -5.07 14.64 9.70
N LYS A 187 -5.39 15.92 9.51
CA LYS A 187 -6.68 16.50 9.87
C LYS A 187 -7.79 15.96 8.96
N VAL A 188 -8.78 15.31 9.56
CA VAL A 188 -9.98 14.78 8.90
C VAL A 188 -11.21 15.47 9.46
N ALA A 189 -12.14 15.82 8.58
CA ALA A 189 -13.44 16.37 8.97
C ALA A 189 -14.38 15.25 9.42
N SER A 190 -15.26 15.57 10.37
CA SER A 190 -16.27 14.64 10.87
C SER A 190 -17.61 15.34 11.10
N VAL A 191 -18.69 14.55 11.14
CA VAL A 191 -20.04 14.99 11.48
C VAL A 191 -20.51 14.22 12.70
N GLY A 192 -20.67 14.92 13.82
CA GLY A 192 -21.21 14.36 15.06
C GLY A 192 -22.71 14.62 15.13
N TYR A 193 -23.51 13.58 15.36
CA TYR A 193 -24.96 13.70 15.40
C TYR A 193 -25.49 13.73 16.84
N ALA A 194 -26.57 14.49 17.05
CA ALA A 194 -27.36 14.38 18.27
C ALA A 194 -28.04 13.00 18.35
N PRO A 195 -28.19 12.41 19.55
CA PRO A 195 -28.90 11.14 19.72
C PRO A 195 -30.34 11.20 19.19
N GLY A 196 -30.85 10.04 18.77
CA GLY A 196 -32.23 9.88 18.31
C GLY A 196 -32.72 8.46 18.58
N THR A 197 -33.48 7.88 17.65
CA THR A 197 -34.04 6.52 17.74
C THR A 197 -33.14 5.43 17.17
N ALA A 198 -32.01 5.79 16.56
CA ALA A 198 -31.04 4.84 16.02
C ALA A 198 -30.26 4.10 17.11
N GLU A 199 -29.87 2.87 16.83
CA GLU A 199 -28.91 2.13 17.63
C GLU A 199 -27.51 2.72 17.41
N VAL A 200 -26.90 3.24 18.48
CA VAL A 200 -25.57 3.87 18.41
C VAL A 200 -24.49 2.79 18.41
N ALA A 201 -23.71 2.76 17.32
CA ALA A 201 -22.58 1.86 17.15
C ALA A 201 -21.25 2.49 17.62
N ALA A 202 -21.10 3.81 17.53
CA ALA A 202 -19.91 4.51 17.98
C ALA A 202 -20.19 5.95 18.41
N ARG A 203 -19.34 6.49 19.28
CA ARG A 203 -19.35 7.90 19.72
C ARG A 203 -18.01 8.56 19.49
N PHE A 204 -18.03 9.87 19.25
CA PHE A 204 -16.82 10.68 19.29
C PHE A 204 -16.42 11.01 20.74
N ASP A 205 -15.22 11.54 20.91
CA ASP A 205 -14.67 12.04 22.17
C ASP A 205 -15.49 13.19 22.80
N ASP A 206 -16.22 13.96 22.00
CA ASP A 206 -17.18 14.97 22.48
C ASP A 206 -18.55 14.39 22.90
N GLY A 207 -18.72 13.06 22.83
CA GLY A 207 -19.95 12.35 23.20
C GLY A 207 -21.02 12.27 22.10
N SER A 208 -20.84 13.01 20.99
CA SER A 208 -21.77 12.96 19.86
C SER A 208 -21.76 11.59 19.16
N VAL A 209 -22.84 11.27 18.47
CA VAL A 209 -22.97 10.00 17.74
C VAL A 209 -22.06 10.03 16.51
N ALA A 210 -21.13 9.08 16.44
CA ALA A 210 -20.19 8.93 15.33
C ALA A 210 -20.65 7.90 14.31
N ALA A 211 -21.26 6.80 14.77
CA ALA A 211 -21.89 5.82 13.90
C ALA A 211 -23.18 5.30 14.54
N ALA A 212 -24.23 5.16 13.75
CA ALA A 212 -25.50 4.62 14.20
C ALA A 212 -26.29 4.01 13.04
N CYS A 213 -27.18 3.07 13.36
CA CYS A 213 -28.07 2.45 12.38
C CYS A 213 -29.50 2.38 12.92
N ARG A 214 -30.47 2.62 12.05
CA ARG A 214 -31.89 2.40 12.33
C ARG A 214 -32.46 1.39 11.35
N ARG A 215 -33.27 0.45 11.84
CA ARG A 215 -34.03 -0.48 11.00
C ARG A 215 -35.40 0.09 10.65
N VAL A 216 -35.70 0.18 9.37
CA VAL A 216 -36.97 0.70 8.82
C VAL A 216 -37.31 -0.10 7.55
N GLY A 217 -37.81 -1.32 7.70
CA GLY A 217 -37.87 -2.31 6.60
C GLY A 217 -36.48 -2.91 6.34
N GLY A 218 -35.56 -2.10 5.83
CA GLY A 218 -34.12 -2.35 5.70
C GLY A 218 -33.31 -1.59 6.76
N GLN A 219 -32.13 -1.07 6.39
CA GLN A 219 -31.23 -0.34 7.31
C GLN A 219 -30.80 1.02 6.78
N ALA A 220 -30.91 2.05 7.62
CA ALA A 220 -30.34 3.38 7.38
C ALA A 220 -29.24 3.63 8.41
N CYS A 221 -28.00 3.81 7.95
CA CYS A 221 -26.82 3.96 8.80
C CYS A 221 -26.06 5.25 8.51
N VAL A 222 -25.47 5.86 9.54
CA VAL A 222 -24.53 6.98 9.40
C VAL A 222 -23.15 6.60 9.90
N LEU A 223 -22.11 7.13 9.25
CA LEU A 223 -20.74 7.15 9.73
C LEU A 223 -20.17 8.56 9.58
N GLY A 224 -20.09 9.28 10.69
CA GLY A 224 -19.66 10.66 10.74
C GLY A 224 -18.18 10.90 10.44
N VAL A 225 -17.36 9.86 10.28
CA VAL A 225 -15.95 10.00 9.87
C VAL A 225 -15.88 9.98 8.35
N ASP A 226 -15.24 10.98 7.73
CA ASP A 226 -14.96 10.94 6.28
C ASP A 226 -13.92 9.84 5.97
N LEU A 227 -14.41 8.62 5.74
CA LEU A 227 -13.58 7.44 5.52
C LEU A 227 -12.77 7.53 4.22
N GLY A 228 -13.30 8.18 3.18
CA GLY A 228 -12.55 8.39 1.93
C GLY A 228 -11.34 9.29 2.14
N SER A 229 -11.53 10.42 2.83
CA SER A 229 -10.45 11.35 3.19
C SER A 229 -9.43 10.73 4.14
N LEU A 230 -9.88 10.00 5.17
CA LEU A 230 -8.99 9.29 6.10
C LEU A 230 -8.16 8.23 5.36
N ALA A 231 -8.79 7.40 4.51
CA ALA A 231 -8.10 6.37 3.75
C ALA A 231 -7.03 6.96 2.82
N GLN A 232 -7.34 8.07 2.15
CA GLN A 232 -6.35 8.75 1.30
C GLN A 232 -5.16 9.26 2.10
N ARG A 233 -5.40 9.96 3.21
CA ARG A 233 -4.31 10.47 4.06
C ARG A 233 -3.46 9.34 4.59
N ALA A 234 -4.08 8.29 5.12
CA ALA A 234 -3.38 7.15 5.69
C ALA A 234 -2.55 6.39 4.65
N MET A 235 -3.16 5.93 3.55
CA MET A 235 -2.46 5.18 2.51
C MET A 235 -1.47 6.03 1.70
N ASN A 236 -1.52 7.36 1.81
CA ASN A 236 -0.53 8.26 1.25
C ASN A 236 0.54 8.67 2.27
N GLY A 237 0.61 8.04 3.44
CA GLY A 237 1.62 8.35 4.48
C GLY A 237 1.51 9.76 5.06
N ARG A 238 0.31 10.35 5.02
CA ARG A 238 0.00 11.69 5.55
C ARG A 238 -0.77 11.64 6.87
N ALA A 239 -0.80 10.47 7.51
CA ALA A 239 -1.54 10.23 8.74
C ALA A 239 -0.67 9.67 9.88
N GLU A 240 0.66 9.87 9.81
CA GLU A 240 1.60 9.35 10.82
C GLU A 240 1.22 9.78 12.24
N THR A 241 0.75 11.02 12.41
CA THR A 241 0.34 11.56 13.72
C THR A 241 -0.93 10.91 14.28
N LEU A 242 -1.61 10.04 13.53
CA LEU A 242 -2.74 9.24 14.02
C LEU A 242 -2.28 7.92 14.63
N ALA A 243 -1.09 7.43 14.28
CA ALA A 243 -0.58 6.15 14.72
C ALA A 243 -0.20 6.20 16.21
N ARG A 244 -0.54 5.16 16.98
CA ARG A 244 -0.15 5.09 18.40
C ARG A 244 1.34 4.80 18.59
N ARG A 245 1.95 4.17 17.59
CA ARG A 245 3.36 3.77 17.55
C ARG A 245 3.82 3.77 16.11
N TYR A 246 5.10 4.04 15.87
CA TYR A 246 5.67 4.03 14.53
C TYR A 246 5.62 2.64 13.86
N VAL A 247 5.99 1.57 14.58
CA VAL A 247 6.11 0.19 14.07
C VAL A 247 5.99 -0.82 15.21
N ASN A 248 6.11 -2.14 14.95
CA ASN A 248 6.10 -3.21 15.96
C ASN A 248 4.80 -3.26 16.80
N GLY A 249 3.70 -2.76 16.23
CA GLY A 249 2.42 -2.63 16.92
C GLY A 249 1.26 -3.09 16.05
N TYR A 250 0.13 -3.33 16.69
CA TYR A 250 -1.12 -3.59 15.97
C TYR A 250 -1.90 -2.28 15.93
N GLU A 251 -2.06 -1.72 14.73
CA GLU A 251 -2.74 -0.45 14.49
C GLU A 251 -3.79 -0.65 13.38
N PRO A 252 -4.99 -1.14 13.71
CA PRO A 252 -6.03 -1.49 12.74
C PRO A 252 -7.05 -0.36 12.56
N SER A 253 -6.66 0.89 12.80
CA SER A 253 -7.60 2.02 12.88
C SER A 253 -8.41 2.19 11.59
N LEU A 254 -7.77 2.14 10.42
CA LEU A 254 -8.44 2.21 9.13
C LEU A 254 -9.24 0.94 8.84
N ASP A 255 -8.66 -0.22 9.16
CA ASP A 255 -9.26 -1.54 8.91
C ASP A 255 -10.57 -1.72 9.68
N SER A 256 -10.65 -1.21 10.92
CA SER A 256 -11.86 -1.30 11.75
C SER A 256 -13.05 -0.55 11.12
N LEU A 257 -12.82 0.59 10.49
CA LEU A 257 -13.86 1.35 9.79
C LEU A 257 -14.33 0.64 8.52
N PHE A 258 -13.41 0.17 7.68
CA PHE A 258 -13.76 -0.59 6.49
C PHE A 258 -14.48 -1.90 6.81
N ARG A 259 -14.09 -2.58 7.89
CA ARG A 259 -14.78 -3.80 8.36
C ARG A 259 -16.19 -3.52 8.84
N TRP A 260 -16.44 -2.41 9.52
CA TRP A 260 -17.81 -2.04 9.89
C TRP A 260 -18.70 -1.86 8.65
N VAL A 261 -18.20 -1.18 7.60
CA VAL A 261 -18.96 -1.05 6.34
C VAL A 261 -19.09 -2.37 5.59
N ARG A 262 -18.03 -3.21 5.57
CA ARG A 262 -18.09 -4.58 5.05
C ARG A 262 -19.19 -5.37 5.73
N ASP A 263 -19.29 -5.29 7.05
CA ASP A 263 -20.28 -6.06 7.82
C ASP A 263 -21.71 -5.60 7.53
N LEU A 264 -21.93 -4.30 7.23
CA LEU A 264 -23.20 -3.81 6.69
C LEU A 264 -23.51 -4.41 5.31
N TYR A 265 -22.51 -4.51 4.43
CA TYR A 265 -22.66 -5.18 3.14
C TYR A 265 -23.02 -6.66 3.30
N LEU A 266 -22.28 -7.39 4.14
CA LEU A 266 -22.55 -8.79 4.43
C LEU A 266 -23.96 -8.99 5.02
N ALA A 267 -24.40 -8.09 5.87
CA ALA A 267 -25.74 -8.16 6.45
C ALA A 267 -26.83 -7.90 5.41
N GLY A 268 -26.71 -6.83 4.62
CA GLY A 268 -27.76 -6.35 3.72
C GLY A 268 -27.88 -7.09 2.38
N GLU A 269 -26.78 -7.61 1.83
CA GLU A 269 -26.78 -8.26 0.52
C GLU A 269 -27.29 -9.72 0.62
N PRO A 270 -28.29 -10.16 -0.18
CA PRO A 270 -28.76 -11.54 -0.22
C PRO A 270 -27.68 -12.61 -0.44
N MET A 271 -26.72 -12.37 -1.34
CA MET A 271 -25.62 -13.29 -1.61
C MET A 271 -24.28 -12.54 -1.64
N PRO A 272 -23.74 -12.13 -0.48
CA PRO A 272 -22.51 -11.38 -0.44
C PRO A 272 -21.33 -12.31 -0.72
N TRP A 273 -20.30 -11.76 -1.35
CA TRP A 273 -18.99 -12.40 -1.46
C TRP A 273 -17.87 -11.46 -1.07
N LEU A 274 -16.75 -12.05 -0.64
CA LEU A 274 -15.49 -11.36 -0.39
C LEU A 274 -14.36 -12.08 -1.11
N VAL A 275 -13.39 -11.32 -1.62
CA VAL A 275 -12.15 -11.86 -2.15
C VAL A 275 -11.14 -11.96 -1.01
N SER A 276 -10.67 -13.17 -0.69
CA SER A 276 -9.70 -13.39 0.38
C SER A 276 -8.46 -12.52 0.20
N THR A 277 -7.94 -12.00 1.30
CA THR A 277 -6.68 -11.23 1.39
C THR A 277 -5.48 -12.12 1.69
N VAL A 278 -5.72 -13.42 1.87
CA VAL A 278 -4.68 -14.42 2.14
C VAL A 278 -4.84 -15.58 1.15
N PRO A 279 -3.73 -16.17 0.64
CA PRO A 279 -3.77 -17.37 -0.17
C PRO A 279 -4.55 -18.51 0.50
N ALA A 280 -5.24 -19.32 -0.33
CA ALA A 280 -6.14 -20.36 0.14
C ALA A 280 -5.49 -21.31 1.16
N GLY A 281 -6.25 -21.67 2.19
CA GLY A 281 -5.80 -22.58 3.25
C GLY A 281 -4.83 -21.97 4.26
N ARG A 282 -4.54 -20.65 4.19
CA ARG A 282 -3.63 -19.95 5.12
C ARG A 282 -4.40 -18.91 5.94
N GLN A 283 -3.83 -18.54 7.09
CA GLN A 283 -4.42 -17.59 8.04
C GLN A 283 -3.87 -16.17 7.87
N VAL A 284 -2.63 -16.05 7.42
CA VAL A 284 -1.89 -14.79 7.29
C VAL A 284 -0.81 -14.97 6.23
N SER A 285 -0.34 -13.86 5.66
CA SER A 285 0.88 -13.86 4.83
C SER A 285 2.01 -13.17 5.59
N ILE A 286 3.16 -13.80 5.68
CA ILE A 286 4.37 -13.25 6.31
C ILE A 286 5.44 -13.08 5.23
N LEU A 287 5.92 -11.84 5.05
CA LEU A 287 6.97 -11.51 4.11
C LEU A 287 8.27 -11.29 4.89
N PHE A 288 9.20 -12.23 4.81
CA PHE A 288 10.55 -12.05 5.35
C PHE A 288 11.36 -11.18 4.41
N THR A 289 11.77 -10.00 4.89
CA THR A 289 12.50 -9.01 4.11
C THR A 289 13.76 -8.55 4.84
N HIS A 290 14.82 -8.28 4.08
CA HIS A 290 16.12 -7.95 4.63
C HIS A 290 16.70 -6.70 4.00
N ASP A 291 17.15 -5.77 4.83
CA ASP A 291 17.81 -4.55 4.37
C ASP A 291 19.32 -4.77 4.42
N VAL A 292 19.93 -4.97 3.27
CA VAL A 292 21.36 -5.28 3.09
C VAL A 292 22.08 -3.97 2.76
N ASP A 293 22.33 -3.19 3.80
CA ASP A 293 22.76 -1.78 3.74
C ASP A 293 24.11 -1.50 4.43
N TYR A 294 24.82 -2.56 4.83
CA TYR A 294 26.13 -2.49 5.47
C TYR A 294 27.05 -3.58 4.92
N GLY A 295 28.35 -3.32 4.81
CA GLY A 295 29.29 -4.22 4.12
C GLY A 295 29.24 -5.69 4.60
N PRO A 296 29.43 -5.97 5.89
CA PRO A 296 29.24 -7.30 6.47
C PRO A 296 27.84 -7.91 6.26
N SER A 297 26.79 -7.08 6.13
CA SER A 297 25.42 -7.56 5.91
C SER A 297 25.28 -8.32 4.59
N VAL A 298 26.05 -7.98 3.56
CA VAL A 298 26.00 -8.67 2.25
C VAL A 298 26.35 -10.14 2.40
N ARG A 299 27.44 -10.43 3.12
CA ARG A 299 27.88 -11.82 3.35
C ARG A 299 26.97 -12.54 4.32
N ASN A 300 26.56 -11.88 5.40
CA ASN A 300 25.68 -12.46 6.40
C ASN A 300 24.30 -12.81 5.85
N ALA A 301 23.79 -12.05 4.87
CA ALA A 301 22.51 -12.31 4.20
C ALA A 301 22.41 -13.74 3.64
N LEU A 302 23.54 -14.36 3.27
CA LEU A 302 23.56 -15.76 2.84
C LEU A 302 23.09 -16.73 3.93
N ALA A 303 23.39 -16.47 5.21
CA ALA A 303 22.96 -17.32 6.32
C ALA A 303 21.44 -17.26 6.53
N TYR A 304 20.85 -16.06 6.44
CA TYR A 304 19.39 -15.87 6.44
C TYR A 304 18.74 -16.57 5.24
N ALA A 305 19.31 -16.40 4.05
CA ALA A 305 18.85 -17.08 2.85
C ALA A 305 18.92 -18.62 2.97
N ASP A 306 19.95 -19.16 3.61
CA ASP A 306 20.07 -20.59 3.90
C ASP A 306 19.00 -21.05 4.92
N ALA A 307 18.73 -20.27 5.96
CA ALA A 307 17.71 -20.57 6.97
C ALA A 307 16.29 -20.57 6.38
N LEU A 308 15.96 -19.62 5.50
CA LEU A 308 14.69 -19.60 4.77
C LEU A 308 14.60 -20.77 3.79
N LYS A 309 15.66 -21.02 3.01
CA LYS A 309 15.69 -22.14 2.05
C LYS A 309 15.52 -23.50 2.74
N ALA A 310 16.14 -23.71 3.90
CA ALA A 310 15.98 -24.93 4.70
C ALA A 310 14.52 -25.16 5.14
N ARG A 311 13.69 -24.12 5.12
CA ARG A 311 12.26 -24.16 5.46
C ARG A 311 11.35 -24.09 4.24
N ASP A 312 11.90 -24.18 3.02
CA ASP A 312 11.19 -23.98 1.74
C ASP A 312 10.51 -22.61 1.64
N ILE A 313 11.15 -21.58 2.21
CA ILE A 313 10.67 -20.20 2.20
C ILE A 313 11.56 -19.37 1.27
N ARG A 314 10.92 -18.46 0.54
CA ARG A 314 11.59 -17.38 -0.18
C ARG A 314 11.36 -16.07 0.57
N GLY A 315 12.40 -15.32 0.83
CA GLY A 315 12.38 -13.95 1.32
C GLY A 315 12.85 -12.97 0.26
N THR A 316 12.91 -11.70 0.65
CA THR A 316 13.36 -10.58 -0.19
C THR A 316 14.56 -9.92 0.45
N PHE A 317 15.63 -9.75 -0.30
CA PHE A 317 16.84 -9.06 0.15
C PHE A 317 16.97 -7.74 -0.62
N PHE A 318 16.64 -6.62 0.02
CA PHE A 318 16.80 -5.29 -0.51
C PHE A 318 18.27 -4.89 -0.40
N VAL A 319 18.99 -4.89 -1.52
CA VAL A 319 20.45 -4.69 -1.54
C VAL A 319 20.79 -3.25 -1.90
N GLN A 320 21.59 -2.60 -1.05
CA GLN A 320 22.16 -1.30 -1.35
C GLN A 320 23.34 -1.47 -2.30
N THR A 321 23.34 -0.75 -3.43
CA THR A 321 24.45 -0.78 -4.38
C THR A 321 25.48 0.30 -4.07
N LYS A 322 26.05 0.30 -2.85
CA LYS A 322 27.04 1.29 -2.39
C LYS A 322 28.38 1.11 -3.09
N TYR A 323 28.52 1.71 -4.28
CA TYR A 323 29.77 1.69 -5.07
C TYR A 323 30.64 2.94 -4.85
N MET A 324 30.24 3.86 -3.97
CA MET A 324 31.01 5.06 -3.61
C MET A 324 31.27 5.11 -2.11
N LYS A 325 32.49 5.50 -1.75
CA LYS A 325 32.88 5.85 -0.37
C LYS A 325 32.51 7.31 -0.11
N ASP A 326 31.81 7.55 0.99
CA ASP A 326 31.43 8.89 1.45
C ASP A 326 31.21 8.91 2.97
N TYR A 327 30.45 9.88 3.49
CA TYR A 327 30.14 9.99 4.92
C TYR A 327 29.44 8.75 5.51
N ASN A 328 28.54 8.12 4.75
CA ASN A 328 27.70 7.04 5.27
C ASN A 328 28.49 5.73 5.45
N ASP A 329 29.29 5.34 4.45
CA ASP A 329 30.06 4.10 4.49
C ASP A 329 31.18 4.08 3.45
N LYS A 330 32.05 3.07 3.55
CA LYS A 330 32.97 2.63 2.51
C LYS A 330 32.20 1.98 1.36
N VAL A 331 32.91 1.77 0.26
CA VAL A 331 32.41 0.92 -0.81
C VAL A 331 32.27 -0.51 -0.28
N PHE A 332 31.09 -1.10 -0.48
CA PHE A 332 30.88 -2.51 -0.23
C PHE A 332 30.14 -3.22 -1.36
N PHE A 333 29.62 -2.51 -2.36
CA PHE A 333 29.08 -3.13 -3.56
C PHE A 333 30.17 -3.27 -4.63
N ASP A 334 31.00 -4.30 -4.46
CA ASP A 334 32.11 -4.68 -5.33
C ASP A 334 31.91 -6.09 -5.94
N ASP A 335 32.95 -6.65 -6.57
CA ASP A 335 32.89 -7.99 -7.18
C ASP A 335 32.53 -9.11 -6.19
N ALA A 336 32.98 -9.00 -4.93
CA ALA A 336 32.67 -9.98 -3.90
C ALA A 336 31.19 -9.89 -3.49
N ALA A 337 30.68 -8.67 -3.31
CA ALA A 337 29.26 -8.47 -3.05
C ALA A 337 28.38 -8.96 -4.21
N VAL A 338 28.79 -8.75 -5.47
CA VAL A 338 28.08 -9.31 -6.63
C VAL A 338 28.03 -10.85 -6.57
N ALA A 339 29.11 -11.50 -6.15
CA ALA A 339 29.14 -12.95 -5.96
C ALA A 339 28.18 -13.41 -4.85
N ASP A 340 28.11 -12.70 -3.74
CA ASP A 340 27.18 -13.00 -2.64
C ASP A 340 25.71 -12.75 -3.05
N VAL A 341 25.42 -11.68 -3.81
CA VAL A 341 24.07 -11.44 -4.35
C VAL A 341 23.65 -12.56 -5.32
N LYS A 342 24.56 -13.05 -6.17
CA LYS A 342 24.31 -14.27 -6.97
C LYS A 342 24.06 -15.49 -6.08
N GLY A 343 24.73 -15.57 -4.93
CA GLY A 343 24.49 -16.58 -3.91
C GLY A 343 23.08 -16.54 -3.33
N LEU A 344 22.48 -15.36 -3.16
CA LEU A 344 21.06 -15.21 -2.77
C LEU A 344 20.14 -15.74 -3.86
N LEU A 345 20.37 -15.37 -5.12
CA LEU A 345 19.58 -15.84 -6.28
C LEU A 345 19.66 -17.37 -6.44
N ALA A 346 20.86 -17.96 -6.27
CA ALA A 346 21.07 -19.40 -6.32
C ALA A 346 20.34 -20.17 -5.20
N ARG A 347 19.94 -19.47 -4.13
CA ARG A 347 19.09 -20.00 -3.04
C ARG A 347 17.60 -19.81 -3.31
N GLY A 348 17.23 -19.27 -4.47
CA GLY A 348 15.83 -19.01 -4.84
C GLY A 348 15.24 -17.78 -4.16
N GLN A 349 16.08 -16.93 -3.56
CA GLN A 349 15.63 -15.72 -2.88
C GLN A 349 15.41 -14.57 -3.87
N GLU A 350 14.51 -13.66 -3.53
CA GLU A 350 14.33 -12.43 -4.30
C GLU A 350 15.40 -11.41 -3.92
N VAL A 351 15.93 -10.71 -4.92
CA VAL A 351 16.77 -9.52 -4.73
C VAL A 351 15.97 -8.28 -5.11
N GLY A 352 15.77 -7.38 -4.15
CA GLY A 352 15.18 -6.06 -4.31
C GLY A 352 16.25 -4.96 -4.31
N SER A 353 15.86 -3.75 -4.69
CA SER A 353 16.74 -2.56 -4.66
C SER A 353 16.59 -1.78 -3.36
N HIS A 354 17.71 -1.32 -2.82
CA HIS A 354 17.79 -0.53 -1.59
C HIS A 354 18.61 0.75 -1.74
N THR A 355 18.35 1.51 -2.82
CA THR A 355 19.07 2.75 -3.18
C THR A 355 20.55 2.52 -3.51
N VAL A 356 21.28 3.61 -3.78
CA VAL A 356 22.73 3.65 -4.01
C VAL A 356 23.43 4.20 -2.76
N ALA A 357 23.06 5.42 -2.36
CA ALA A 357 23.77 6.19 -1.35
C ALA A 357 23.22 5.99 0.08
N HIS A 358 21.96 5.56 0.22
CA HIS A 358 21.26 5.40 1.49
C HIS A 358 21.27 6.69 2.33
N SER A 359 21.05 7.83 1.65
CA SER A 359 21.11 9.15 2.29
C SER A 359 19.89 9.44 3.16
N ARG A 360 20.10 10.13 4.27
CA ARG A 360 19.04 10.70 5.15
C ARG A 360 18.16 11.69 4.39
N GLU A 361 18.74 12.33 3.37
CA GLU A 361 18.08 13.36 2.57
C GLU A 361 17.25 12.78 1.41
N PHE A 362 17.06 11.45 1.30
CA PHE A 362 16.34 10.84 0.17
C PHE A 362 14.94 11.45 -0.05
N GLU A 363 14.22 11.77 1.03
CA GLU A 363 12.90 12.39 0.96
C GLU A 363 12.92 13.82 0.37
N ARG A 364 14.08 14.50 0.43
CA ARG A 364 14.30 15.88 -0.02
C ARG A 364 15.07 15.98 -1.34
N MET A 365 15.49 14.84 -1.90
CA MET A 365 16.20 14.82 -3.18
C MET A 365 15.28 15.28 -4.32
N ASP A 366 15.88 15.96 -5.29
CA ASP A 366 15.21 16.21 -6.57
C ASP A 366 14.85 14.89 -7.25
N LEU A 367 13.76 14.92 -8.02
CA LEU A 367 13.27 13.75 -8.74
C LEU A 367 14.29 13.16 -9.71
N GLY A 368 15.09 14.02 -10.34
CA GLY A 368 16.04 13.66 -11.38
C GLY A 368 15.45 13.76 -12.80
N SER A 369 16.35 13.66 -13.77
CA SER A 369 16.07 13.78 -15.21
C SER A 369 15.59 12.49 -15.86
N GLY A 370 15.74 11.36 -15.15
CA GLY A 370 15.53 10.03 -15.71
C GLY A 370 16.63 9.60 -16.68
N ARG A 371 17.78 10.27 -16.70
CA ARG A 371 18.97 9.95 -17.53
C ARG A 371 20.19 9.56 -16.69
N GLU A 372 20.02 9.47 -15.38
CA GLU A 372 21.05 9.05 -14.44
C GLU A 372 21.53 7.64 -14.83
N ARG A 373 22.85 7.46 -14.83
CA ARG A 373 23.51 6.26 -15.36
C ARG A 373 24.82 6.00 -14.66
N TYR A 374 25.08 4.76 -14.28
CA TYR A 374 26.39 4.28 -13.89
C TYR A 374 27.37 4.34 -15.08
N PRO A 375 28.66 4.71 -14.88
CA PRO A 375 29.30 5.17 -13.63
C PRO A 375 29.29 6.71 -13.47
N ARG A 376 28.41 7.43 -14.18
CA ARG A 376 28.36 8.91 -14.16
C ARG A 376 27.51 9.47 -13.03
N TYR A 377 26.44 8.78 -12.66
CA TYR A 377 25.68 9.10 -11.46
C TYR A 377 26.59 8.80 -10.27
N ARG A 378 26.84 9.82 -9.44
CA ARG A 378 27.82 9.78 -8.35
C ARG A 378 27.27 10.49 -7.12
N PRO A 379 26.19 9.96 -6.51
CA PRO A 379 25.61 10.56 -5.33
C PRO A 379 26.67 10.54 -4.21
N PHE A 380 26.84 11.67 -3.53
CA PHE A 380 27.86 11.80 -2.49
C PHE A 380 27.24 12.40 -1.23
N VAL A 381 27.21 11.60 -0.17
CA VAL A 381 26.74 12.03 1.15
C VAL A 381 27.88 12.74 1.86
N GLU A 382 27.72 14.04 2.13
CA GLU A 382 28.73 14.87 2.80
C GLU A 382 28.59 14.81 4.31
N THR A 383 27.34 14.83 4.79
CA THR A 383 26.97 14.73 6.19
C THR A 383 25.67 13.96 6.31
N ASP A 384 25.22 13.71 7.54
CA ASP A 384 23.93 13.11 7.82
C ASP A 384 22.73 13.93 7.31
N THR A 385 22.93 15.18 6.91
CA THR A 385 21.89 16.15 6.50
C THR A 385 22.19 16.81 5.16
N LYS A 386 23.22 16.34 4.44
CA LYS A 386 23.66 16.93 3.18
C LYS A 386 24.11 15.87 2.19
N VAL A 387 23.52 15.92 1.00
CA VAL A 387 23.89 15.09 -0.15
C VAL A 387 24.01 15.97 -1.39
N ARG A 388 24.94 15.63 -2.28
CA ARG A 388 25.07 16.25 -3.60
C ARG A 388 25.04 15.22 -4.70
N ASP A 389 24.74 15.67 -5.92
CA ASP A 389 24.72 14.86 -7.13
C ASP A 389 23.81 13.62 -7.03
N ALA A 390 22.81 13.68 -6.15
CA ALA A 390 21.86 12.61 -5.87
C ALA A 390 20.43 13.03 -6.28
N THR A 391 19.67 12.07 -6.81
CA THR A 391 18.28 12.27 -7.25
C THR A 391 17.49 10.99 -7.00
N ILE A 392 16.17 11.11 -6.80
CA ILE A 392 15.30 9.94 -6.55
C ILE A 392 15.41 8.92 -7.70
N LEU A 393 15.27 9.35 -8.96
CA LEU A 393 15.42 8.47 -10.11
C LEU A 393 16.82 7.87 -10.21
N GLY A 394 17.87 8.61 -9.85
CA GLY A 394 19.23 8.10 -9.81
C GLY A 394 19.39 6.95 -8.82
N GLU A 395 18.93 7.13 -7.58
CA GLU A 395 18.95 6.09 -6.54
C GLU A 395 18.18 4.84 -6.98
N LEU A 396 17.03 5.02 -7.63
CA LEU A 396 16.17 3.94 -8.09
C LEU A 396 16.77 3.18 -9.27
N ARG A 397 17.07 3.89 -10.37
CA ARG A 397 17.36 3.26 -11.67
C ARG A 397 18.78 2.73 -11.77
N VAL A 398 19.73 3.37 -11.08
CA VAL A 398 21.12 2.92 -11.07
C VAL A 398 21.28 1.69 -10.19
N SER A 399 20.64 1.69 -9.01
CA SER A 399 20.66 0.52 -8.12
C SER A 399 20.05 -0.72 -8.78
N LYS A 400 18.83 -0.59 -9.34
CA LYS A 400 18.21 -1.67 -10.14
C LYS A 400 19.08 -2.13 -11.30
N PHE A 401 19.63 -1.21 -12.10
CA PHE A 401 20.48 -1.57 -13.22
C PHE A 401 21.70 -2.39 -12.80
N LEU A 402 22.37 -2.02 -11.71
CA LEU A 402 23.54 -2.73 -11.24
C LEU A 402 23.20 -4.15 -10.78
N LEU A 403 22.13 -4.32 -10.00
CA LEU A 403 21.66 -5.63 -9.56
C LEU A 403 21.23 -6.51 -10.74
N ASP A 404 20.43 -5.97 -11.67
CA ASP A 404 20.00 -6.70 -12.87
C ASP A 404 21.20 -7.11 -13.73
N ARG A 405 22.11 -6.16 -14.00
CA ARG A 405 23.20 -6.34 -14.97
C ARG A 405 24.33 -7.24 -14.47
N LEU A 406 24.67 -7.14 -13.18
CA LEU A 406 25.84 -7.79 -12.59
C LEU A 406 25.48 -9.12 -11.93
N ALA A 407 24.36 -9.16 -11.19
CA ALA A 407 23.92 -10.36 -10.49
C ALA A 407 22.95 -11.21 -11.31
N GLY A 408 22.32 -10.65 -12.35
CA GLY A 408 21.24 -11.33 -13.08
C GLY A 408 19.93 -11.36 -12.30
N ALA A 409 19.76 -10.44 -11.35
CA ALA A 409 18.49 -10.25 -10.68
C ALA A 409 17.43 -9.74 -11.66
N ASP A 410 16.17 -9.97 -11.33
CA ASP A 410 15.05 -9.28 -11.96
C ASP A 410 14.44 -8.41 -10.85
N VAL A 411 14.89 -7.17 -10.75
CA VAL A 411 14.49 -6.31 -9.62
C VAL A 411 13.13 -5.67 -9.89
N VAL A 412 12.10 -6.01 -9.12
CA VAL A 412 10.76 -5.36 -9.21
C VAL A 412 10.27 -4.79 -7.89
N SER A 413 10.97 -5.09 -6.80
CA SER A 413 10.67 -4.65 -5.45
C SER A 413 11.69 -3.62 -5.00
N PHE A 414 11.21 -2.56 -4.34
CA PHE A 414 12.04 -1.50 -3.79
C PHE A 414 11.72 -1.25 -2.32
N ARG A 415 12.76 -0.93 -1.55
CA ARG A 415 12.64 -0.29 -0.24
C ARG A 415 13.68 0.83 -0.15
N PRO A 416 13.32 2.05 0.25
CA PRO A 416 14.27 3.12 0.47
C PRO A 416 14.99 2.93 1.80
N GLY A 417 16.19 3.48 1.90
CA GLY A 417 16.87 3.58 3.17
C GLY A 417 16.05 4.36 4.19
N ARG A 418 16.05 3.89 5.45
CA ARG A 418 15.26 4.46 6.56
C ARG A 418 13.76 4.61 6.30
N LEU A 419 13.21 3.83 5.37
CA LEU A 419 11.80 3.94 4.98
C LEU A 419 11.41 5.38 4.54
N ALA A 420 12.36 6.12 3.95
CA ALA A 420 12.12 7.49 3.49
C ALA A 420 11.14 7.51 2.31
N TYR A 421 10.07 8.30 2.41
CA TYR A 421 8.91 8.16 1.51
C TYR A 421 8.58 9.45 0.74
N PRO A 422 9.41 9.93 -0.21
CA PRO A 422 9.15 11.19 -0.92
C PRO A 422 7.82 11.21 -1.68
N PHE A 423 7.21 12.41 -1.81
CA PHE A 423 5.97 12.61 -2.57
C PHE A 423 6.01 12.04 -3.97
N THR A 424 7.16 12.13 -4.64
CA THR A 424 7.34 11.69 -6.02
C THR A 424 7.77 10.23 -6.16
N LEU A 425 7.92 9.49 -5.05
CA LEU A 425 8.34 8.10 -5.09
C LEU A 425 7.41 7.21 -5.95
N PRO A 426 6.06 7.28 -5.85
CA PRO A 426 5.18 6.39 -6.60
C PRO A 426 5.41 6.39 -8.12
N GLN A 427 5.48 7.57 -8.72
CA GLN A 427 5.74 7.72 -10.17
C GLN A 427 7.20 7.44 -10.54
N ALA A 428 8.14 7.69 -9.64
CA ALA A 428 9.54 7.36 -9.87
C ALA A 428 9.76 5.83 -9.89
N LEU A 429 9.01 5.10 -9.05
CA LEU A 429 8.98 3.64 -9.02
C LEU A 429 8.42 3.07 -10.32
N GLU A 430 7.24 3.54 -10.75
CA GLU A 430 6.63 3.13 -12.03
C GLU A 430 7.59 3.41 -13.20
N ALA A 431 8.12 4.63 -13.31
CA ALA A 431 9.03 5.03 -14.38
C ALA A 431 10.36 4.26 -14.38
N SER A 432 10.73 3.65 -13.26
CA SER A 432 11.94 2.83 -13.12
C SER A 432 11.66 1.32 -13.25
N GLY A 433 10.39 0.93 -13.45
CA GLY A 433 9.98 -0.45 -13.68
C GLY A 433 9.76 -1.27 -12.40
N TYR A 434 9.63 -0.63 -11.25
CA TYR A 434 9.24 -1.31 -10.02
C TYR A 434 7.73 -1.55 -10.00
N ARG A 435 7.32 -2.64 -9.36
CA ARG A 435 5.92 -3.04 -9.20
C ARG A 435 5.51 -3.05 -7.73
N TYR A 436 6.47 -3.22 -6.82
CA TYR A 436 6.23 -3.37 -5.40
C TYR A 436 7.15 -2.44 -4.60
N SER A 437 6.59 -1.85 -3.56
CA SER A 437 7.25 -0.95 -2.62
C SER A 437 7.01 -1.43 -1.20
N SER A 438 8.00 -1.28 -0.33
CA SER A 438 7.85 -1.51 1.11
C SER A 438 8.58 -0.41 1.86
N SER A 439 8.03 0.80 1.73
CA SER A 439 8.65 2.08 2.07
C SER A 439 8.02 2.75 3.29
N ILE A 440 6.96 2.19 3.88
CA ILE A 440 6.26 2.78 5.02
C ILE A 440 5.82 1.71 6.02
N THR A 441 5.58 2.07 7.27
CA THR A 441 5.14 1.13 8.30
C THR A 441 3.62 0.96 8.30
N ALA A 442 3.14 -0.23 8.68
CA ALA A 442 1.71 -0.56 8.78
C ALA A 442 0.97 0.38 9.74
N ASN A 443 1.63 0.81 10.81
CA ASN A 443 1.01 1.69 11.78
C ASN A 443 0.84 3.11 11.24
N THR A 444 1.83 3.64 10.53
CA THR A 444 1.76 4.99 9.95
C THR A 444 0.62 5.12 8.92
N VAL A 445 0.30 4.01 8.24
CA VAL A 445 -0.80 3.93 7.26
C VAL A 445 -2.09 3.33 7.83
N LEU A 446 -2.10 3.04 9.13
CA LEU A 446 -3.26 2.56 9.90
C LEU A 446 -3.90 1.25 9.38
N THR A 447 -3.16 0.47 8.59
CA THR A 447 -3.63 -0.78 7.97
C THR A 447 -2.51 -1.81 7.88
N HIS A 448 -2.87 -3.09 8.09
CA HIS A 448 -1.98 -4.24 7.85
C HIS A 448 -2.24 -4.88 6.48
N LEU A 449 -2.89 -4.18 5.55
CA LEU A 449 -3.17 -4.67 4.20
C LEU A 449 -2.33 -3.93 3.15
N PRO A 450 -1.85 -4.62 2.10
CA PRO A 450 -1.25 -3.95 0.96
C PRO A 450 -2.28 -3.08 0.22
N PHE A 451 -1.80 -1.99 -0.37
CA PHE A 451 -2.65 -1.07 -1.12
C PHE A 451 -1.96 -0.52 -2.37
N GLN A 452 -2.76 -0.17 -3.38
CA GLN A 452 -2.25 0.45 -4.59
C GLN A 452 -1.84 1.90 -4.32
N LEU A 453 -0.71 2.34 -4.85
CA LEU A 453 -0.21 3.72 -4.70
C LEU A 453 -0.97 4.72 -5.58
N THR A 454 -0.87 6.00 -5.24
CA THR A 454 -1.34 7.11 -6.08
C THR A 454 -0.18 8.00 -6.49
N ASP A 455 -0.35 8.67 -7.63
CA ASP A 455 0.60 9.64 -8.12
C ASP A 455 0.81 10.77 -7.09
N GLY A 456 2.07 11.13 -6.84
CA GLY A 456 2.39 12.24 -5.94
C GLY A 456 1.99 12.04 -4.47
N ARG A 457 1.66 10.81 -4.03
CA ARG A 457 1.00 10.54 -2.74
C ARG A 457 -0.23 11.47 -2.56
N ALA A 458 -0.97 11.68 -3.65
CA ALA A 458 -2.07 12.64 -3.74
C ALA A 458 -3.36 11.96 -4.19
N ASP A 459 -4.43 12.74 -4.29
CA ASP A 459 -5.67 12.30 -4.91
C ASP A 459 -5.56 12.40 -6.43
N GLY A 460 -6.31 11.55 -7.13
CA GLY A 460 -6.58 11.77 -8.55
C GLY A 460 -6.14 10.63 -9.44
N ALA A 461 -4.95 10.06 -9.30
CA ALA A 461 -4.47 9.03 -10.22
C ALA A 461 -3.84 7.83 -9.49
N LEU A 462 -4.20 6.63 -9.93
CA LEU A 462 -3.61 5.38 -9.42
C LEU A 462 -2.31 5.08 -10.16
N GLN A 463 -1.32 4.60 -9.42
CA GLN A 463 -0.07 4.08 -9.93
C GLN A 463 -0.13 2.54 -9.95
N PRO A 464 0.43 1.83 -10.94
CA PRO A 464 0.40 0.36 -11.00
C PRO A 464 1.43 -0.28 -10.07
N VAL A 465 1.66 0.34 -8.90
CA VAL A 465 2.61 -0.05 -7.87
C VAL A 465 1.84 -0.32 -6.59
N PHE A 466 2.16 -1.42 -5.90
CA PHE A 466 1.58 -1.76 -4.61
C PHE A 466 2.57 -1.53 -3.47
N GLU A 467 2.07 -0.99 -2.37
CA GLU A 467 2.80 -0.82 -1.11
C GLU A 467 2.52 -2.00 -0.18
N PHE A 468 3.58 -2.52 0.44
CA PHE A 468 3.56 -3.56 1.46
C PHE A 468 4.13 -2.99 2.76
N PRO A 469 3.26 -2.48 3.66
CA PRO A 469 3.72 -1.80 4.84
C PRO A 469 4.51 -2.72 5.79
N VAL A 470 5.56 -2.19 6.42
CA VAL A 470 6.38 -2.89 7.41
C VAL A 470 5.64 -2.99 8.74
N ALA A 471 5.42 -4.20 9.23
CA ALA A 471 4.72 -4.45 10.50
C ALA A 471 5.68 -4.69 11.66
N ILE A 472 6.77 -5.44 11.39
CA ILE A 472 7.81 -5.78 12.37
C ILE A 472 9.15 -5.32 11.83
N GLU A 473 9.94 -4.70 12.69
CA GLU A 473 11.31 -4.31 12.38
C GLU A 473 12.29 -4.55 13.54
N ASP A 474 13.53 -4.33 13.14
CA ASP A 474 14.84 -4.54 13.71
C ASP A 474 15.38 -3.81 14.94
N GLU A 475 15.19 -2.51 14.90
CA GLU A 475 16.07 -1.51 15.50
C GLU A 475 15.58 -1.11 16.89
N GLU A 476 14.31 -1.33 17.20
CA GLU A 476 13.74 -1.12 18.53
C GLU A 476 14.27 -2.10 19.57
N ALA A 477 14.44 -1.61 20.80
CA ALA A 477 14.79 -2.41 21.97
C ALA A 477 13.55 -3.14 22.55
N PRO A 478 13.72 -4.29 23.24
CA PRO A 478 14.95 -5.08 23.38
C PRO A 478 15.34 -5.79 22.06
N PRO A 479 16.51 -6.46 21.98
CA PRO A 479 16.92 -7.20 20.79
C PRO A 479 15.82 -8.10 20.21
N LEU A 480 15.78 -8.22 18.88
CA LEU A 480 14.65 -8.80 18.14
C LEU A 480 14.20 -10.19 18.66
N LEU A 481 15.14 -11.09 18.99
CA LEU A 481 14.80 -12.40 19.54
C LEU A 481 14.01 -12.33 20.86
N GLN A 482 14.32 -11.36 21.72
CA GLN A 482 13.60 -11.14 22.98
C GLN A 482 12.18 -10.59 22.74
N ARG A 483 11.91 -10.08 21.54
CA ARG A 483 10.59 -9.63 21.09
C ARG A 483 9.77 -10.72 20.38
N LEU A 484 10.26 -11.96 20.30
CA LEU A 484 9.60 -13.05 19.57
C LEU A 484 8.15 -13.29 19.99
N ASP A 485 7.84 -13.28 21.28
CA ASP A 485 6.46 -13.48 21.76
C ASP A 485 5.54 -12.29 21.43
N ALA A 486 6.07 -11.07 21.50
CA ALA A 486 5.33 -9.87 21.10
C ALA A 486 5.07 -9.86 19.57
N ALA A 487 6.06 -10.27 18.79
CA ALA A 487 5.94 -10.46 17.34
C ALA A 487 4.89 -11.52 17.01
N ASP A 488 4.93 -12.68 17.65
CA ASP A 488 3.94 -13.76 17.44
C ASP A 488 2.51 -13.34 17.83
N ALA A 489 2.36 -12.58 18.92
CA ALA A 489 1.09 -11.99 19.31
C ALA A 489 0.58 -10.96 18.28
N LEU A 490 1.49 -10.16 17.70
CA LEU A 490 1.14 -9.26 16.59
C LEU A 490 0.68 -10.05 15.37
N VAL A 491 1.44 -11.07 14.94
CA VAL A 491 1.04 -11.93 13.81
C VAL A 491 -0.34 -12.56 14.06
N THR A 492 -0.60 -13.01 15.28
CA THR A 492 -1.91 -13.57 15.67
C THR A 492 -3.05 -12.56 15.51
N ARG A 493 -2.86 -11.32 15.97
CA ARG A 493 -3.86 -10.25 15.82
C ARG A 493 -4.10 -9.89 14.34
N VAL A 494 -3.04 -9.84 13.54
CA VAL A 494 -3.12 -9.56 12.09
C VAL A 494 -3.78 -10.73 11.34
N ALA A 495 -3.44 -11.97 11.68
CA ALA A 495 -3.98 -13.19 11.09
C ALA A 495 -5.50 -13.31 11.27
N ARG A 496 -6.03 -12.93 12.44
CA ARG A 496 -7.47 -12.91 12.70
C ARG A 496 -8.26 -12.13 11.65
N ASP A 497 -7.63 -11.11 11.09
CA ASP A 497 -8.26 -10.17 10.18
C ASP A 497 -7.83 -10.37 8.73
N GLY A 498 -7.04 -11.40 8.45
CA GLY A 498 -6.51 -11.70 7.12
C GLY A 498 -5.49 -10.66 6.63
N GLY A 499 -4.77 -9.99 7.53
CA GLY A 499 -3.74 -9.02 7.15
C GLY A 499 -2.43 -9.66 6.69
N VAL A 500 -1.43 -8.81 6.46
CA VAL A 500 -0.09 -9.18 6.00
C VAL A 500 0.94 -8.64 6.98
N VAL A 501 1.93 -9.47 7.31
CA VAL A 501 3.03 -9.11 8.20
C VAL A 501 4.31 -9.05 7.38
N THR A 502 4.76 -7.84 7.05
CA THR A 502 6.09 -7.64 6.47
C THR A 502 7.10 -7.47 7.61
N VAL A 503 8.10 -8.36 7.66
CA VAL A 503 9.17 -8.38 8.65
C VAL A 503 10.44 -7.82 8.03
N LEU A 504 10.99 -6.76 8.62
CA LEU A 504 12.25 -6.13 8.19
C LEU A 504 13.37 -6.53 9.15
N ILE A 505 14.43 -7.13 8.61
CA ILE A 505 15.63 -7.53 9.36
C ILE A 505 16.88 -6.95 8.69
N HIS A 506 17.75 -6.29 9.45
CA HIS A 506 19.09 -5.93 8.98
C HIS A 506 20.04 -7.10 9.30
N PRO A 507 20.64 -7.79 8.30
CA PRO A 507 21.51 -8.94 8.54
C PRO A 507 22.93 -8.51 8.98
N ASN A 508 23.04 -7.50 9.85
CA ASN A 508 24.31 -7.01 10.40
C ASN A 508 24.96 -8.00 11.40
N THR A 509 24.24 -9.05 11.79
CA THR A 509 24.72 -10.17 12.60
C THR A 509 24.04 -11.46 12.17
N VAL A 510 24.62 -12.62 12.51
CA VAL A 510 24.01 -13.96 12.34
C VAL A 510 23.58 -14.58 13.69
N GLY A 511 23.50 -13.76 14.74
CA GLY A 511 23.08 -14.16 16.08
C GLY A 511 21.57 -14.05 16.29
N ASP A 512 21.16 -13.18 17.20
CA ASP A 512 19.77 -13.09 17.69
C ASP A 512 18.73 -12.87 16.60
N LYS A 513 19.03 -12.01 15.61
CA LYS A 513 18.12 -11.70 14.50
C LYS A 513 17.85 -12.90 13.59
N LEU A 514 18.87 -13.71 13.29
CA LEU A 514 18.71 -14.95 12.53
C LEU A 514 17.86 -15.96 13.31
N LYS A 515 18.15 -16.15 14.61
CA LYS A 515 17.36 -17.03 15.48
C LYS A 515 15.90 -16.58 15.58
N PHE A 516 15.63 -15.27 15.55
CA PHE A 516 14.27 -14.76 15.53
C PHE A 516 13.54 -15.15 14.23
N GLU A 517 14.17 -14.96 13.07
CA GLU A 517 13.59 -15.35 11.77
C GLU A 517 13.22 -16.84 11.77
N GLU A 518 14.17 -17.67 12.17
CA GLU A 518 13.99 -19.12 12.27
C GLU A 518 12.82 -19.49 13.18
N ALA A 519 12.80 -18.93 14.39
CA ALA A 519 11.77 -19.24 15.38
C ALA A 519 10.38 -18.75 14.95
N LEU A 520 10.27 -17.57 14.33
CA LEU A 520 9.00 -17.05 13.83
C LEU A 520 8.49 -17.88 12.65
N ALA A 521 9.37 -18.22 11.71
CA ALA A 521 9.04 -19.09 10.58
C ALA A 521 8.55 -20.47 11.07
N ASP A 522 9.23 -21.05 12.07
CA ASP A 522 8.84 -22.35 12.62
C ASP A 522 7.51 -22.29 13.37
N ARG A 523 7.22 -21.22 14.14
CA ARG A 523 5.93 -21.02 14.83
C ARG A 523 4.73 -20.97 13.88
N TRP A 524 4.92 -20.39 12.70
CA TRP A 524 3.84 -20.17 11.73
C TRP A 524 3.82 -21.17 10.57
N LYS A 525 4.72 -22.15 10.58
CA LYS A 525 4.81 -23.20 9.56
C LYS A 525 3.45 -23.88 9.36
N GLY A 526 3.03 -24.00 8.12
CA GLY A 526 1.74 -24.60 7.73
C GLY A 526 0.52 -23.70 7.92
N ARG A 527 0.58 -22.68 8.80
CA ARG A 527 -0.54 -21.74 9.04
C ARG A 527 -0.43 -20.47 8.22
N ALA A 528 0.77 -19.93 8.03
CA ALA A 528 1.01 -18.76 7.21
C ALA A 528 1.42 -19.14 5.78
N TRP A 529 1.08 -18.28 4.83
CA TRP A 529 1.80 -18.20 3.57
C TRP A 529 3.10 -17.42 3.82
N MET A 530 4.24 -17.97 3.40
CA MET A 530 5.54 -17.31 3.57
C MET A 530 6.26 -17.28 2.23
N GLY A 531 6.63 -16.09 1.77
CA GLY A 531 7.19 -15.90 0.45
C GLY A 531 7.74 -14.50 0.26
N SER A 532 8.34 -14.28 -0.92
CA SER A 532 8.98 -13.02 -1.24
C SER A 532 7.94 -11.93 -1.56
N THR A 533 8.36 -10.67 -1.51
CA THR A 533 7.53 -9.51 -1.80
C THR A 533 6.99 -9.57 -3.23
N ARG A 534 7.81 -9.99 -4.20
CA ARG A 534 7.37 -10.26 -5.57
C ARG A 534 6.31 -11.34 -5.65
N ALA A 535 6.56 -12.50 -5.04
CA ALA A 535 5.63 -13.63 -5.15
C ALA A 535 4.26 -13.26 -4.57
N PHE A 536 4.25 -12.61 -3.41
CA PHE A 536 3.02 -12.13 -2.80
C PHE A 536 2.41 -10.98 -3.57
N GLY A 537 3.22 -10.06 -4.08
CA GLY A 537 2.76 -8.91 -4.84
C GLY A 537 2.14 -9.30 -6.18
N ASP A 538 2.67 -10.32 -6.85
CA ASP A 538 2.09 -10.88 -8.07
C ASP A 538 0.72 -11.51 -7.76
N TRP A 539 0.63 -12.29 -6.68
CA TRP A 539 -0.63 -12.85 -6.20
C TRP A 539 -1.64 -11.75 -5.83
N TRP A 540 -1.22 -10.75 -5.04
CA TRP A 540 -2.06 -9.64 -4.59
C TRP A 540 -2.58 -8.82 -5.75
N ALA A 541 -1.71 -8.46 -6.70
CA ALA A 541 -2.08 -7.67 -7.87
C ALA A 541 -2.99 -8.44 -8.84
N ALA A 542 -2.90 -9.78 -8.88
CA ALA A 542 -3.81 -10.61 -9.67
C ALA A 542 -5.17 -10.76 -8.97
N ARG A 543 -5.15 -11.03 -7.65
CA ARG A 543 -6.32 -11.06 -6.77
C ARG A 543 -7.12 -9.76 -6.81
N ASP A 544 -6.44 -8.61 -6.77
CA ASP A 544 -7.03 -7.28 -6.82
C ASP A 544 -7.61 -6.92 -8.21
N ALA A 545 -7.16 -7.59 -9.27
CA ALA A 545 -7.63 -7.39 -10.64
C ALA A 545 -8.80 -8.31 -11.03
N LEU A 546 -9.16 -9.27 -10.18
CA LEU A 546 -10.28 -10.18 -10.45
C LEU A 546 -11.59 -9.41 -10.61
N ASP A 547 -12.34 -9.77 -11.65
CA ASP A 547 -13.68 -9.27 -11.88
C ASP A 547 -14.68 -10.40 -11.60
N ILE A 548 -15.43 -10.25 -10.51
CA ILE A 548 -16.27 -11.31 -9.96
C ILE A 548 -17.68 -10.77 -9.76
N ASP A 549 -18.66 -11.56 -10.15
CA ASP A 549 -20.07 -11.31 -9.89
C ASP A 549 -20.79 -12.59 -9.50
N VAL A 550 -21.86 -12.42 -8.72
CA VAL A 550 -22.85 -13.47 -8.47
C VAL A 550 -24.18 -13.07 -9.07
N ALA A 551 -24.95 -14.06 -9.52
CA ALA A 551 -26.31 -13.86 -10.01
C ALA A 551 -27.22 -15.03 -9.62
N PRO A 552 -28.53 -14.82 -9.46
CA PRO A 552 -29.47 -15.92 -9.26
C PRO A 552 -29.48 -16.88 -10.45
N ASN A 553 -29.61 -18.17 -10.18
CA ASN A 553 -29.76 -19.22 -11.19
C ASN A 553 -30.70 -20.32 -10.69
N GLY A 554 -31.97 -20.28 -11.11
CA GLY A 554 -33.00 -21.17 -10.60
C GLY A 554 -33.22 -20.96 -9.09
N SER A 555 -33.10 -22.04 -8.30
CA SER A 555 -33.16 -21.98 -6.83
C SER A 555 -31.84 -21.64 -6.16
N GLY A 556 -30.73 -21.59 -6.92
CA GLY A 556 -29.39 -21.31 -6.41
C GLY A 556 -28.79 -20.05 -7.02
N TRP A 557 -27.46 -20.01 -7.03
CA TRP A 557 -26.68 -18.87 -7.52
C TRP A 557 -25.57 -19.34 -8.45
N ILE A 558 -25.03 -18.42 -9.23
CA ILE A 558 -23.88 -18.65 -10.08
C ILE A 558 -22.84 -17.57 -9.84
N LEU A 559 -21.60 -17.98 -9.58
CA LEU A 559 -20.45 -17.09 -9.49
C LEU A 559 -19.72 -17.11 -10.82
N THR A 560 -19.51 -15.93 -11.41
CA THR A 560 -18.64 -15.76 -12.57
C THR A 560 -17.39 -15.02 -12.14
N ALA A 561 -16.22 -15.51 -12.54
CA ALA A 561 -14.95 -14.84 -12.33
C ALA A 561 -14.21 -14.68 -13.66
N ASN A 562 -13.70 -13.47 -13.93
CA ASN A 562 -12.77 -13.18 -15.02
C ASN A 562 -11.42 -12.77 -14.42
N ALA A 563 -10.34 -13.32 -14.96
CA ALA A 563 -8.99 -13.13 -14.45
C ALA A 563 -8.11 -12.44 -15.51
N PRO A 564 -8.03 -11.10 -15.53
CA PRO A 564 -7.17 -10.36 -16.47
C PRO A 564 -5.69 -10.76 -16.33
N LYS A 565 -5.28 -11.11 -15.10
CA LYS A 565 -3.99 -11.72 -14.78
C LYS A 565 -4.24 -13.14 -14.28
N GLY A 566 -3.30 -14.05 -14.51
CA GLY A 566 -3.40 -15.39 -13.97
C GLY A 566 -3.47 -15.36 -12.44
N VAL A 567 -4.37 -16.15 -11.86
CA VAL A 567 -4.55 -16.30 -10.42
C VAL A 567 -4.44 -17.76 -10.02
N SER A 568 -3.91 -18.00 -8.83
CA SER A 568 -3.95 -19.30 -8.16
C SER A 568 -4.21 -19.08 -6.68
N ASP A 569 -4.90 -20.04 -6.05
CA ASP A 569 -5.15 -20.03 -4.61
C ASP A 569 -5.84 -18.76 -4.10
N VAL A 570 -6.69 -18.13 -4.92
CA VAL A 570 -7.54 -17.02 -4.48
C VAL A 570 -8.88 -17.58 -4.03
N GLU A 571 -9.17 -17.46 -2.75
CA GLU A 571 -10.45 -17.91 -2.21
C GLU A 571 -11.50 -16.80 -2.26
N ILE A 572 -12.70 -17.14 -2.74
CA ILE A 572 -13.89 -16.31 -2.65
C ILE A 572 -14.74 -16.84 -1.51
N VAL A 573 -14.94 -16.00 -0.50
CA VAL A 573 -15.76 -16.31 0.67
C VAL A 573 -17.20 -15.88 0.36
N LEU A 574 -18.16 -16.77 0.60
CA LEU A 574 -19.60 -16.60 0.37
C LEU A 574 -20.34 -16.78 1.71
N PRO A 575 -20.41 -15.75 2.57
CA PRO A 575 -20.86 -15.91 3.96
C PRO A 575 -22.30 -16.44 4.14
N LYS A 576 -23.16 -16.30 3.12
CA LYS A 576 -24.56 -16.78 3.16
C LYS A 576 -24.80 -18.05 2.34
N ALA A 577 -23.79 -18.61 1.66
CA ALA A 577 -23.92 -19.85 0.89
C ALA A 577 -23.72 -21.07 1.79
N ALA A 578 -24.39 -22.19 1.47
CA ALA A 578 -24.20 -23.46 2.17
C ALA A 578 -22.74 -23.96 2.07
N LYS A 579 -22.14 -23.81 0.87
CA LYS A 579 -20.70 -23.97 0.67
C LYS A 579 -20.05 -22.58 0.70
N GLY A 580 -19.52 -22.20 1.86
CA GLY A 580 -19.07 -20.82 2.09
C GLY A 580 -17.79 -20.37 1.39
N ARG A 581 -17.14 -21.21 0.56
CA ARG A 581 -15.84 -20.91 -0.08
C ARG A 581 -15.71 -21.53 -1.48
N VAL A 582 -15.13 -20.77 -2.41
CA VAL A 582 -14.72 -21.20 -3.75
C VAL A 582 -13.28 -20.79 -3.99
N THR A 583 -12.39 -21.76 -4.26
CA THR A 583 -10.99 -21.46 -4.63
C THR A 583 -10.86 -21.31 -6.14
N LEU A 584 -10.28 -20.20 -6.58
CA LEU A 584 -10.03 -19.88 -7.97
C LEU A 584 -8.58 -20.17 -8.36
N GLY A 585 -8.42 -20.88 -9.48
CA GLY A 585 -7.18 -21.01 -10.23
C GLY A 585 -7.49 -20.82 -11.71
N LEU A 586 -7.07 -19.69 -12.29
CA LEU A 586 -7.39 -19.30 -13.67
C LEU A 586 -6.15 -18.78 -14.38
N PRO A 587 -5.92 -19.14 -15.66
CA PRO A 587 -4.87 -18.52 -16.46
C PRO A 587 -5.21 -17.05 -16.73
N ALA A 588 -4.21 -16.28 -17.19
CA ALA A 588 -4.44 -14.90 -17.63
C ALA A 588 -5.45 -14.87 -18.80
N GLY A 589 -6.44 -13.98 -18.72
CA GLY A 589 -7.59 -13.93 -19.62
C GLY A 589 -8.63 -15.03 -19.39
N GLY A 590 -8.44 -15.89 -18.38
CA GLY A 590 -9.34 -17.00 -18.07
C GLY A 590 -10.66 -16.55 -17.48
N ARG A 591 -11.69 -17.37 -17.67
CA ARG A 591 -13.02 -17.20 -17.10
C ARG A 591 -13.49 -18.49 -16.45
N SER A 592 -14.17 -18.40 -15.31
CA SER A 592 -14.88 -19.52 -14.71
C SER A 592 -16.32 -19.16 -14.36
N THR A 593 -17.11 -20.21 -14.25
CA THR A 593 -18.50 -20.16 -13.84
C THR A 593 -18.73 -21.31 -12.88
N THR A 594 -19.12 -20.99 -11.64
CA THR A 594 -19.28 -21.95 -10.56
C THR A 594 -20.70 -21.86 -10.02
N ALA A 595 -21.44 -22.97 -10.04
CA ALA A 595 -22.75 -23.05 -9.40
C ALA A 595 -22.59 -23.03 -7.87
N ILE A 596 -23.43 -22.25 -7.21
CA ILE A 596 -23.53 -22.13 -5.75
C ILE A 596 -24.93 -22.63 -5.39
N PRO A 597 -25.06 -23.84 -4.81
CA PRO A 597 -26.34 -24.42 -4.42
C PRO A 597 -27.12 -23.57 -3.42
#